data_AF-A0AAV2KCT5-F1
#
_entry.id   AF-A0AAV2KCT5-F1
#
_cell.length_a   1.000
_cell.length_b   1.000
_cell.length_c   1.000
_cell.angle_alpha   90.00
_cell.angle_beta   90.00
_cell.angle_gamma   90.00
#
_symmetry.space_group_name_H-M   'P 1'
#
loop_
_entity.id
_entity.type
_entity.pdbx_description
1 polymer ?
#
loop_
_entity_poly.entity_id
_entity_poly.type
_entity_poly.pdbx_seq_one_letter_code
_entity_poly.pdbx_strand_id
1 'polypeptide(L)'
;MLPLGPCVNYSGCQITWAKFCKENMAGKGFSFWVWLDNIIDLVKKYILALWNEGYIMGFISKERERALLSPKPPGTFLLRFSESSKEGGITFTWVEKDISGKTQIQSVEPYTKQQLNNMSFADIIMGYKIMDATNILVSPLVYLYPEIPKEEAFGKYCRPEAAPEPEMGGDSTSIIQPYLKTKFICVTPTNSGNTSDLFPMSPRTLDSLMHNETEATQGHLDSLTLDMDVASPI
;
A
#
# COMPACT_ATOMS: atom_id res chain seq x y z
N MET A 1 -8.36 -18.58 -1.80
CA MET A 1 -7.55 -19.73 -1.36
C MET A 1 -8.05 -20.15 0.03
N LEU A 2 -8.70 -21.32 0.16
CA LEU A 2 -9.03 -21.90 1.48
C LEU A 2 -7.73 -22.48 2.07
N PRO A 3 -7.49 -22.40 3.39
CA PRO A 3 -6.30 -22.95 4.02
C PRO A 3 -6.46 -24.46 4.17
N LEU A 4 -6.52 -25.18 3.05
CA LEU A 4 -6.25 -26.60 3.02
C LEU A 4 -4.72 -26.70 2.94
N GLY A 5 -4.08 -27.25 3.98
CA GLY A 5 -2.63 -27.40 4.05
C GLY A 5 -2.04 -28.19 2.86
N PRO A 6 -0.71 -28.38 2.79
CA PRO A 6 -0.04 -28.90 1.59
C PRO A 6 -0.54 -30.31 1.21
N CYS A 7 -1.47 -30.36 0.25
CA CYS A 7 -1.89 -31.56 -0.43
C CYS A 7 -1.82 -31.33 -1.95
N VAL A 8 -1.38 -32.34 -2.69
CA VAL A 8 -1.17 -32.28 -4.15
C VAL A 8 -2.48 -32.45 -4.91
N ASN A 9 -3.56 -32.90 -4.26
CA ASN A 9 -4.86 -33.09 -4.89
C ASN A 9 -6.00 -32.89 -3.88
N TYR A 10 -6.93 -31.97 -4.18
CA TYR A 10 -8.08 -31.64 -3.31
C TYR A 10 -9.41 -32.16 -3.85
N SER A 11 -9.44 -32.93 -4.94
CA SER A 11 -10.67 -33.35 -5.63
C SER A 11 -11.61 -34.20 -4.77
N GLY A 12 -11.11 -34.81 -3.69
CA GLY A 12 -11.91 -35.56 -2.71
C GLY A 12 -11.99 -34.93 -1.32
N CYS A 13 -11.47 -33.71 -1.12
CA CYS A 13 -11.47 -33.07 0.18
C CYS A 13 -12.85 -32.55 0.55
N GLN A 14 -13.38 -33.02 1.69
CA GLN A 14 -14.64 -32.51 2.23
C GLN A 14 -14.41 -31.19 3.00
N ILE A 15 -15.24 -30.20 2.69
CA ILE A 15 -15.24 -28.90 3.37
C ILE A 15 -16.53 -28.78 4.14
N THR A 16 -16.45 -28.85 5.47
CA THR A 16 -17.63 -28.68 6.33
C THR A 16 -18.13 -27.24 6.27
N TRP A 17 -19.44 -27.02 6.43
CA TRP A 17 -20.03 -25.69 6.56
C TRP A 17 -19.37 -24.85 7.65
N ALA A 18 -18.98 -25.49 8.76
CA ALA A 18 -18.29 -24.84 9.86
C ALA A 18 -16.97 -24.20 9.38
N LYS A 19 -16.05 -24.99 8.83
CA LYS A 19 -14.79 -24.51 8.21
C LYS A 19 -14.97 -23.45 7.13
N PHE A 20 -16.07 -23.48 6.39
CA PHE A 20 -16.31 -22.54 5.28
C PHE A 20 -16.78 -21.17 5.77
N CYS A 21 -17.76 -21.13 6.68
CA CYS A 21 -18.46 -19.88 7.02
C CYS A 21 -18.49 -19.53 8.52
N LYS A 22 -18.42 -20.52 9.43
CA LYS A 22 -18.60 -20.28 10.88
C LYS A 22 -17.30 -20.21 11.65
N GLU A 23 -16.36 -21.10 11.35
CA GLU A 23 -15.06 -21.16 12.00
C GLU A 23 -14.12 -20.12 11.43
N ASN A 24 -13.31 -19.53 12.30
CA ASN A 24 -12.26 -18.64 11.87
C ASN A 24 -11.15 -19.44 11.19
N MET A 25 -10.55 -18.83 10.16
CA MET A 25 -9.37 -19.41 9.52
C MET A 25 -8.22 -19.52 10.54
N ALA A 26 -7.34 -20.51 10.35
CA ALA A 26 -6.19 -20.72 11.22
C ALA A 26 -5.38 -19.43 11.40
N GLY A 27 -5.21 -19.00 12.65
CA GLY A 27 -4.46 -17.80 13.01
C GLY A 27 -5.13 -16.47 12.64
N LYS A 28 -6.43 -16.46 12.30
CA LYS A 28 -7.17 -15.24 11.90
C LYS A 28 -8.42 -15.06 12.76
N GLY A 29 -8.87 -13.81 12.90
CA GLY A 29 -10.09 -13.46 13.65
C GLY A 29 -11.38 -13.45 12.82
N PHE A 30 -11.39 -14.13 11.67
CA PHE A 30 -12.52 -14.12 10.72
C PHE A 30 -12.61 -15.43 9.92
N SER A 31 -13.81 -15.75 9.43
CA SER A 31 -14.06 -16.95 8.63
C SER A 31 -13.65 -16.78 7.17
N PHE A 32 -13.46 -17.90 6.47
CA PHE A 32 -13.09 -17.89 5.06
C PHE A 32 -14.12 -17.18 4.20
N TRP A 33 -15.40 -17.48 4.37
CA TRP A 33 -16.46 -16.88 3.56
C TRP A 33 -16.49 -15.35 3.71
N VAL A 34 -16.38 -14.84 4.95
CA VAL A 34 -16.38 -13.39 5.20
C VAL A 34 -15.20 -12.72 4.50
N TRP A 35 -14.02 -13.34 4.53
CA TRP A 35 -12.87 -12.85 3.80
C TRP A 35 -13.09 -12.86 2.29
N LEU A 36 -13.56 -13.97 1.73
CA LEU A 36 -13.79 -14.12 0.31
C LEU A 36 -14.86 -13.15 -0.19
N ASP A 37 -15.95 -12.99 0.54
CA ASP A 37 -17.03 -12.05 0.22
C ASP A 37 -16.51 -10.60 0.16
N ASN A 38 -15.65 -10.22 1.11
CA ASN A 38 -15.00 -8.92 1.09
C ASN A 38 -14.06 -8.72 -0.11
N ILE A 39 -13.33 -9.76 -0.53
CA ILE A 39 -12.53 -9.73 -1.75
C ILE A 39 -13.43 -9.61 -2.99
N ILE A 40 -14.55 -10.34 -3.05
CA ILE A 40 -15.52 -10.25 -4.15
C ILE A 40 -16.08 -8.83 -4.25
N ASP A 41 -16.46 -8.23 -3.13
CA ASP A 41 -16.94 -6.85 -3.07
C ASP A 41 -15.88 -5.84 -3.52
N LEU A 42 -14.62 -6.04 -3.10
CA LEU A 42 -13.48 -5.21 -3.53
C LEU A 42 -13.27 -5.32 -5.05
N VAL A 43 -13.31 -6.54 -5.61
CA VAL A 43 -13.17 -6.77 -7.04
C VAL A 43 -14.28 -6.06 -7.81
N LYS A 44 -15.53 -6.31 -7.44
CA LYS A 44 -16.70 -5.76 -8.14
C LYS A 44 -16.73 -4.24 -8.15
N LYS A 45 -16.34 -3.59 -7.06
CA LYS A 45 -16.44 -2.13 -6.92
C LYS A 45 -15.25 -1.37 -7.50
N TYR A 46 -14.03 -1.88 -7.35
CA TYR A 46 -12.82 -1.08 -7.59
C TYR A 46 -11.94 -1.56 -8.73
N ILE A 47 -11.90 -2.87 -8.99
CA ILE A 47 -10.89 -3.46 -9.89
C ILE A 47 -11.49 -4.47 -10.88
N LEU A 48 -12.79 -4.38 -11.13
CA LEU A 48 -13.52 -5.32 -11.97
C LEU A 48 -12.93 -5.44 -13.37
N ALA A 49 -12.57 -4.29 -13.97
CA ALA A 49 -11.98 -4.27 -15.30
C ALA A 49 -10.61 -4.98 -15.32
N LEU A 50 -9.76 -4.72 -14.32
CA LEU A 50 -8.44 -5.35 -14.18
C LEU A 50 -8.55 -6.86 -13.94
N TRP A 51 -9.57 -7.29 -13.21
CA TRP A 51 -9.87 -8.69 -12.96
C TRP A 51 -10.32 -9.42 -14.25
N ASN A 52 -11.18 -8.79 -15.06
CA ASN A 52 -11.71 -9.40 -16.28
C ASN A 52 -10.64 -9.61 -17.36
N GLU A 53 -9.63 -8.74 -17.43
CA GLU A 53 -8.49 -8.91 -18.35
C GLU A 53 -7.50 -10.00 -17.90
N GLY A 54 -7.66 -10.55 -16.70
CA GLY A 54 -6.72 -11.53 -16.14
C GLY A 54 -5.40 -10.92 -15.65
N TYR A 55 -5.34 -9.61 -15.42
CA TYR A 55 -4.13 -8.94 -14.90
C TYR A 55 -3.87 -9.24 -13.41
N ILE A 56 -4.86 -9.77 -12.71
CA ILE A 56 -4.78 -10.05 -11.28
C ILE A 56 -4.66 -11.56 -11.07
N MET A 57 -3.52 -12.02 -10.53
CA MET A 57 -3.35 -13.41 -10.12
C MET A 57 -4.28 -13.75 -8.93
N GLY A 58 -4.43 -12.79 -8.00
CA GLY A 58 -5.43 -12.83 -6.94
C GLY A 58 -5.07 -13.80 -5.82
N PHE A 59 -5.35 -15.08 -6.02
CA PHE A 59 -5.19 -16.11 -4.98
C PHE A 59 -3.89 -16.89 -5.19
N ILE A 60 -2.82 -16.44 -4.55
CA ILE A 60 -1.50 -17.07 -4.59
C ILE A 60 -0.84 -16.98 -3.21
N SER A 61 -0.21 -18.07 -2.76
CA SER A 61 0.50 -18.09 -1.48
C SER A 61 1.83 -17.34 -1.59
N LYS A 62 2.35 -16.88 -0.44
CA LYS A 62 3.64 -16.17 -0.37
C LYS A 62 4.82 -17.01 -0.91
N GLU A 63 4.76 -18.32 -0.73
CA GLU A 63 5.78 -19.25 -1.20
C GLU A 63 5.71 -19.37 -2.73
N ARG A 64 4.50 -19.52 -3.29
CA ARG A 64 4.31 -19.66 -4.73
C ARG A 64 4.61 -18.36 -5.46
N GLU A 65 4.18 -17.21 -4.95
CA GLU A 65 4.52 -15.92 -5.58
C GLU A 65 6.04 -15.71 -5.62
N ARG A 66 6.74 -16.06 -4.52
CA ARG A 66 8.19 -15.98 -4.47
C ARG A 66 8.83 -16.90 -5.50
N ALA A 67 8.34 -18.12 -5.66
CA ALA A 67 8.83 -19.05 -6.66
C ALA A 67 8.63 -18.55 -8.10
N LEU A 68 7.52 -17.89 -8.39
CA LEU A 68 7.23 -17.34 -9.73
C LEU A 68 8.05 -16.08 -10.05
N LEU A 69 8.29 -15.23 -9.06
CA LEU A 69 9.00 -13.96 -9.22
C LEU A 69 10.52 -14.09 -9.10
N SER A 70 11.04 -15.01 -8.28
CA SER A 70 12.50 -15.18 -8.09
C SER A 70 13.31 -15.36 -9.39
N PRO A 71 12.84 -16.10 -10.42
CA PRO A 71 13.59 -16.25 -11.68
C PRO A 71 13.37 -15.09 -12.66
N LYS A 72 12.48 -14.13 -12.35
CA LYS A 72 12.11 -13.04 -13.26
C LYS A 72 13.05 -11.84 -13.11
N PRO A 73 13.19 -10.99 -14.14
CA PRO A 73 14.04 -9.81 -14.06
C PRO A 73 13.48 -8.79 -13.05
N PRO A 74 14.35 -7.94 -12.46
CA PRO A 74 13.93 -6.84 -11.59
C PRO A 74 12.90 -5.95 -12.28
N GLY A 75 11.94 -5.45 -11.53
CA GLY A 75 10.81 -4.69 -12.06
C GLY A 75 9.61 -5.55 -12.47
N THR A 76 9.74 -6.87 -12.49
CA THR A 76 8.59 -7.77 -12.67
C THR A 76 7.76 -7.80 -11.40
N PHE A 77 6.45 -7.60 -11.52
CA PHE A 77 5.53 -7.59 -10.40
C PHE A 77 4.27 -8.42 -10.63
N LEU A 78 3.61 -8.79 -9.54
CA LEU A 78 2.39 -9.59 -9.53
C LEU A 78 1.37 -8.98 -8.58
N LEU A 79 0.09 -9.06 -8.96
CA LEU A 79 -1.03 -8.57 -8.15
C LEU A 79 -1.71 -9.72 -7.40
N ARG A 80 -1.90 -9.58 -6.09
CA ARG A 80 -2.58 -10.58 -5.26
C ARG A 80 -3.48 -9.98 -4.19
N PHE A 81 -4.40 -10.78 -3.70
CA PHE A 81 -5.22 -10.42 -2.55
C PHE A 81 -4.47 -10.64 -1.24
N SER A 82 -4.76 -9.77 -0.27
CA SER A 82 -4.30 -9.95 1.09
C SER A 82 -5.05 -11.10 1.75
N GLU A 83 -4.30 -12.08 2.23
CA GLU A 83 -4.86 -13.16 3.02
C GLU A 83 -5.12 -12.74 4.48
N SER A 84 -4.44 -11.71 4.98
CA SER A 84 -4.52 -11.27 6.39
C SER A 84 -5.55 -10.18 6.64
N SER A 85 -6.00 -9.46 5.60
CA SER A 85 -6.99 -8.38 5.75
C SER A 85 -8.41 -8.92 5.80
N LYS A 86 -9.11 -8.69 6.92
CA LYS A 86 -10.54 -9.05 7.09
C LYS A 86 -11.43 -8.33 6.08
N GLU A 87 -11.15 -7.05 5.83
CA GLU A 87 -11.95 -6.17 4.96
C GLU A 87 -11.66 -6.40 3.47
N GLY A 88 -10.76 -7.32 3.17
CA GLY A 88 -10.22 -7.50 1.85
C GLY A 88 -9.20 -6.42 1.52
N GLY A 89 -8.21 -6.79 0.72
CA GLY A 89 -7.22 -5.84 0.22
C GLY A 89 -6.50 -6.43 -0.97
N ILE A 90 -6.00 -5.57 -1.85
CA ILE A 90 -5.14 -5.95 -2.97
C ILE A 90 -3.76 -5.37 -2.74
N THR A 91 -2.73 -6.16 -2.99
CA THR A 91 -1.33 -5.74 -2.92
C THR A 91 -0.61 -6.15 -4.21
N PHE A 92 0.57 -5.60 -4.40
CA PHE A 92 1.48 -6.04 -5.43
C PHE A 92 2.83 -6.37 -4.82
N THR A 93 3.49 -7.32 -5.47
CA THR A 93 4.78 -7.87 -5.06
C THR A 93 5.71 -7.77 -6.25
N TRP A 94 6.92 -7.25 -6.08
CA TRP A 94 7.88 -7.06 -7.17
C TRP A 94 9.26 -7.61 -6.85
N VAL A 95 10.02 -7.85 -7.91
CA VAL A 95 11.41 -8.28 -7.87
C VAL A 95 12.33 -7.07 -7.85
N GLU A 96 13.26 -7.05 -6.91
CA GLU A 96 14.32 -6.06 -6.80
C GLU A 96 15.68 -6.75 -6.67
N LYS A 97 16.75 -6.07 -7.08
CA LYS A 97 18.12 -6.51 -6.81
C LYS A 97 18.74 -5.61 -5.76
N ASP A 98 19.27 -6.23 -4.74
CA ASP A 98 20.08 -5.55 -3.73
C ASP A 98 21.44 -5.13 -4.31
N ILE A 99 22.19 -4.30 -3.60
CA ILE A 99 23.55 -3.84 -3.96
C ILE A 99 24.51 -5.02 -4.19
N SER A 100 24.28 -6.16 -3.55
CA SER A 100 25.06 -7.39 -3.74
C SER A 100 24.61 -8.24 -4.95
N GLY A 101 23.64 -7.76 -5.73
CA GLY A 101 23.06 -8.49 -6.86
C GLY A 101 22.07 -9.60 -6.47
N LYS A 102 21.79 -9.77 -5.17
CA LYS A 102 20.84 -10.76 -4.67
C LYS A 102 19.40 -10.35 -4.98
N THR A 103 18.61 -11.30 -5.44
CA THR A 103 17.18 -11.08 -5.72
C THR A 103 16.40 -10.97 -4.41
N GLN A 104 15.69 -9.87 -4.25
CA GLN A 104 14.77 -9.59 -3.15
C GLN A 104 13.35 -9.47 -3.70
N ILE A 105 12.38 -9.87 -2.88
CA ILE A 105 10.96 -9.78 -3.22
C ILE A 105 10.32 -8.88 -2.19
N GLN A 106 9.79 -7.76 -2.67
CA GLN A 106 9.17 -6.73 -1.86
C GLN A 106 7.67 -6.70 -2.10
N SER A 107 6.89 -6.35 -1.10
CA SER A 107 5.44 -6.17 -1.20
C SER A 107 5.02 -4.95 -0.42
N VAL A 108 4.04 -4.21 -0.94
CA VAL A 108 3.43 -3.11 -0.20
C VAL A 108 2.36 -3.59 0.76
N GLU A 109 2.02 -2.73 1.72
CA GLU A 109 0.83 -2.93 2.53
C GLU A 109 -0.41 -3.03 1.61
N PRO A 110 -1.34 -3.97 1.89
CA PRO A 110 -2.52 -4.12 1.05
C PRO A 110 -3.41 -2.88 1.02
N TYR A 111 -3.81 -2.50 -0.18
CA TYR A 111 -4.79 -1.45 -0.41
C TYR A 111 -6.19 -1.94 -0.10
N THR A 112 -6.84 -1.33 0.89
CA THR A 112 -8.23 -1.60 1.25
C THR A 112 -9.19 -0.74 0.45
N LYS A 113 -10.50 -0.99 0.59
CA LYS A 113 -11.56 -0.20 -0.05
C LYS A 113 -11.44 1.29 0.24
N GLN A 114 -10.98 1.66 1.44
CA GLN A 114 -10.78 3.07 1.83
C GLN A 114 -9.73 3.75 0.95
N GLN A 115 -8.58 3.10 0.71
CA GLN A 115 -7.54 3.66 -0.14
C GLN A 115 -7.97 3.66 -1.61
N LEU A 116 -8.66 2.61 -2.06
CA LEU A 116 -9.16 2.50 -3.43
C LEU A 116 -10.31 3.47 -3.76
N ASN A 117 -11.00 4.03 -2.77
CA ASN A 117 -11.93 5.14 -2.96
C ASN A 117 -11.21 6.45 -3.34
N ASN A 118 -10.00 6.66 -2.82
CA ASN A 118 -9.24 7.89 -3.02
C ASN A 118 -8.46 7.88 -4.33
N MET A 119 -7.97 6.71 -4.75
CA MET A 119 -7.18 6.54 -5.96
C MET A 119 -7.44 5.17 -6.58
N SER A 120 -7.60 5.12 -7.90
CA SER A 120 -7.80 3.85 -8.58
C SER A 120 -6.56 2.96 -8.47
N PHE A 121 -6.75 1.65 -8.44
CA PHE A 121 -5.61 0.74 -8.32
C PHE A 121 -4.65 0.82 -9.52
N ALA A 122 -5.16 1.13 -10.72
CA ALA A 122 -4.34 1.37 -11.90
C ALA A 122 -3.48 2.63 -11.75
N ASP A 123 -4.05 3.73 -11.25
CA ASP A 123 -3.30 4.97 -10.98
C ASP A 123 -2.23 4.75 -9.91
N ILE A 124 -2.53 3.95 -8.87
CA ILE A 124 -1.55 3.55 -7.86
C ILE A 124 -0.37 2.82 -8.52
N ILE A 125 -0.62 1.78 -9.33
CA ILE A 125 0.44 1.01 -10.00
C ILE A 125 1.28 1.87 -10.95
N MET A 126 0.62 2.70 -11.77
CA MET A 126 1.29 3.55 -12.75
C MET A 126 2.12 4.66 -12.09
N GLY A 127 1.57 5.24 -11.02
CA GLY A 127 2.20 6.29 -10.24
C GLY A 127 3.19 5.81 -9.19
N TYR A 128 3.24 4.51 -8.85
CA TYR A 128 4.06 4.03 -7.73
C TYR A 128 5.55 4.30 -7.96
N LYS A 129 6.14 5.04 -7.02
CA LYS A 129 7.57 5.35 -6.96
C LYS A 129 8.11 4.99 -5.58
N ILE A 130 9.37 4.61 -5.54
CA ILE A 130 10.13 4.50 -4.29
C ILE A 130 11.26 5.51 -4.35
N MET A 131 11.58 6.11 -3.21
CA MET A 131 12.75 6.97 -3.10
C MET A 131 13.95 6.08 -2.84
N ASP A 132 14.97 6.13 -3.68
CA ASP A 132 16.20 5.36 -3.47
C ASP A 132 17.14 6.04 -2.45
N ALA A 133 18.26 5.40 -2.14
CA ALA A 133 19.28 5.92 -1.22
C ALA A 133 19.91 7.26 -1.67
N THR A 134 19.68 7.68 -2.92
CA THR A 134 20.14 8.95 -3.49
C THR A 134 19.04 10.02 -3.53
N ASN A 135 17.90 9.77 -2.88
CA ASN A 135 16.69 10.61 -2.89
C ASN A 135 16.05 10.78 -4.28
N ILE A 136 16.29 9.84 -5.20
CA ILE A 136 15.68 9.85 -6.53
C ILE A 136 14.45 8.95 -6.52
N LEU A 137 13.34 9.45 -7.07
CA LEU A 137 12.11 8.67 -7.24
C LEU A 137 12.24 7.72 -8.43
N VAL A 138 12.35 6.43 -8.14
CA VAL A 138 12.44 5.37 -9.15
C VAL A 138 11.14 4.56 -9.22
N SER A 139 10.80 4.04 -10.40
CA SER A 139 9.66 3.14 -10.57
C SER A 139 10.11 1.69 -10.39
N PRO A 140 9.71 1.00 -9.32
CA PRO A 140 10.09 -0.40 -9.14
C PRO A 140 9.17 -1.36 -9.91
N LEU A 141 8.06 -0.86 -10.49
CA LEU A 141 7.12 -1.65 -11.28
C LEU A 141 7.35 -1.33 -12.76
N VAL A 142 7.64 -2.36 -13.54
CA VAL A 142 7.93 -2.26 -14.98
C VAL A 142 7.10 -3.27 -15.77
N TYR A 143 7.16 -4.55 -15.40
CA TYR A 143 6.47 -5.63 -16.10
C TYR A 143 5.48 -6.34 -15.20
N LEU A 144 4.22 -6.37 -15.58
CA LEU A 144 3.24 -7.25 -14.98
C LEU A 144 3.55 -8.69 -15.39
N TYR A 145 3.56 -9.61 -14.42
CA TYR A 145 3.79 -11.03 -14.65
C TYR A 145 2.77 -11.59 -15.66
N PRO A 146 3.21 -12.38 -16.67
CA PRO A 146 4.58 -12.88 -16.82
C PRO A 146 5.56 -11.89 -17.46
N GLU A 147 5.17 -11.11 -18.47
CA GLU A 147 6.05 -10.23 -19.28
C GLU A 147 5.30 -9.07 -19.98
N ILE A 148 4.26 -8.52 -19.35
CA ILE A 148 3.42 -7.45 -19.94
C ILE A 148 3.93 -6.08 -19.44
N PRO A 149 4.31 -5.12 -20.29
CA PRO A 149 4.65 -3.78 -19.84
C PRO A 149 3.50 -3.14 -19.04
N LYS A 150 3.81 -2.48 -17.92
CA LYS A 150 2.75 -1.92 -17.06
C LYS A 150 1.91 -0.87 -17.80
N GLU A 151 2.48 -0.11 -18.72
CA GLU A 151 1.77 0.91 -19.49
C GLU A 151 0.72 0.25 -20.40
N GLU A 152 1.01 -0.92 -20.95
CA GLU A 152 0.08 -1.70 -21.78
C GLU A 152 -1.06 -2.28 -20.93
N ALA A 153 -0.73 -2.81 -19.75
CA ALA A 153 -1.72 -3.39 -18.85
C ALA A 153 -2.62 -2.32 -18.19
N PHE A 154 -2.04 -1.25 -17.66
CA PHE A 154 -2.72 -0.30 -16.78
C PHE A 154 -3.00 1.07 -17.42
N GLY A 155 -2.29 1.44 -18.49
CA GLY A 155 -2.39 2.77 -19.09
C GLY A 155 -3.80 3.11 -19.58
N LYS A 156 -4.55 2.12 -20.08
CA LYS A 156 -5.95 2.28 -20.51
C LYS A 156 -6.93 2.60 -19.37
N TYR A 157 -6.55 2.34 -18.12
CA TYR A 157 -7.38 2.59 -16.94
C TYR A 157 -7.02 3.90 -16.23
N CYS A 158 -5.88 4.48 -16.55
CA CYS A 158 -5.53 5.81 -16.08
C CYS A 158 -6.29 6.84 -16.90
N ARG A 159 -6.92 7.81 -16.23
CA ARG A 159 -7.52 8.93 -16.94
C ARG A 159 -6.41 9.69 -17.68
N PRO A 160 -6.57 9.99 -18.99
CA PRO A 160 -5.72 10.95 -19.65
C PRO A 160 -5.71 12.21 -18.79
N GLU A 161 -4.51 12.71 -18.49
CA GLU A 161 -4.36 14.01 -17.87
C GLU A 161 -5.26 14.97 -18.64
N ALA A 162 -6.34 15.45 -17.99
CA ALA A 162 -7.32 16.31 -18.66
C ALA A 162 -6.54 17.35 -19.46
N ALA A 163 -6.58 17.19 -20.79
CA ALA A 163 -6.04 18.18 -21.70
C ALA A 163 -6.73 19.49 -21.33
N PRO A 164 -6.04 20.64 -21.38
CA PRO A 164 -6.70 21.92 -21.17
C PRO A 164 -7.93 21.94 -22.08
N GLU A 165 -9.12 22.04 -21.48
CA GLU A 165 -10.34 22.24 -22.25
C GLU A 165 -10.08 23.47 -23.14
N PRO A 166 -10.34 23.42 -24.45
CA PRO A 166 -10.29 24.63 -25.25
C PRO A 166 -11.39 25.54 -24.73
N GLU A 167 -11.00 26.57 -23.98
CA GLU A 167 -11.90 27.58 -23.45
C GLU A 167 -12.59 28.27 -24.63
N MET A 168 -13.82 27.84 -24.91
CA MET A 168 -14.68 28.47 -25.89
C MET A 168 -15.23 29.77 -25.30
N GLY A 169 -14.50 30.86 -25.55
CA GLY A 169 -15.01 32.22 -25.71
C GLY A 169 -15.74 32.85 -24.52
N GLY A 170 -15.07 33.79 -23.85
CA GLY A 170 -15.73 34.73 -22.94
C GLY A 170 -14.77 35.83 -22.50
N ASP A 171 -15.24 37.06 -22.59
CA ASP A 171 -14.53 38.34 -22.56
C ASP A 171 -13.50 38.62 -21.44
N SER A 172 -12.66 39.59 -21.72
CA SER A 172 -11.53 40.09 -20.92
C SER A 172 -11.89 40.48 -19.47
N THR A 173 -10.89 40.38 -18.57
CA THR A 173 -10.81 40.87 -17.17
C THR A 173 -11.17 39.90 -16.04
N SER A 174 -10.43 38.78 -15.92
CA SER A 174 -9.95 38.34 -14.61
C SER A 174 -8.62 37.60 -14.77
N ILE A 175 -7.60 37.99 -14.01
CA ILE A 175 -6.38 37.18 -13.88
C ILE A 175 -6.78 35.99 -13.01
N ILE A 176 -7.33 34.94 -13.63
CA ILE A 176 -7.52 33.66 -12.95
C ILE A 176 -6.14 33.05 -12.86
N GLN A 177 -5.50 33.16 -11.70
CA GLN A 177 -4.30 32.39 -11.43
C GLN A 177 -4.68 30.90 -11.46
N PRO A 178 -4.09 30.09 -12.36
CA PRO A 178 -4.46 28.70 -12.46
C PRO A 178 -4.08 27.99 -11.15
N TYR A 179 -5.05 27.35 -10.51
CA TYR A 179 -4.81 26.52 -9.34
C TYR A 179 -3.83 25.39 -9.73
N LEU A 180 -2.81 25.16 -8.90
CA LEU A 180 -1.80 24.15 -9.18
C LEU A 180 -2.43 22.75 -9.13
N LYS A 181 -2.52 22.10 -10.29
CA LYS A 181 -3.05 20.73 -10.41
C LYS A 181 -2.15 19.77 -9.64
N THR A 182 -2.64 19.24 -8.52
CA THR A 182 -1.87 18.32 -7.67
C THR A 182 -2.41 16.91 -7.85
N LYS A 183 -1.52 15.93 -8.09
CA LYS A 183 -1.85 14.50 -8.06
C LYS A 183 -1.14 13.88 -6.87
N PHE A 184 -1.87 13.13 -6.05
CA PHE A 184 -1.24 12.30 -5.02
C PHE A 184 -0.45 11.18 -5.68
N ILE A 185 0.70 10.85 -5.12
CA ILE A 185 1.53 9.73 -5.55
C ILE A 185 1.77 8.85 -4.33
N CYS A 186 1.51 7.55 -4.45
CA CYS A 186 1.92 6.60 -3.42
C CYS A 186 3.43 6.40 -3.49
N VAL A 187 4.12 6.83 -2.43
CA VAL A 187 5.57 6.64 -2.27
C VAL A 187 5.82 5.88 -0.98
N THR A 188 6.60 4.80 -1.07
CA THR A 188 7.14 4.12 0.12
C THR A 188 8.55 4.67 0.38
N PRO A 189 8.82 5.30 1.54
CA PRO A 189 10.17 5.70 1.90
C PRO A 189 11.01 4.44 2.18
N THR A 190 12.20 4.33 1.60
CA THR A 190 13.11 3.22 1.93
C THR A 190 13.72 3.47 3.30
N ASN A 191 13.23 2.77 4.33
CA ASN A 191 13.81 2.82 5.67
C ASN A 191 15.05 1.93 5.75
N SER A 192 16.22 2.45 5.40
CA SER A 192 17.50 1.91 5.83
C SER A 192 18.03 2.73 7.01
N GLY A 193 17.42 2.57 8.19
CA GLY A 193 17.95 3.07 9.46
C GLY A 193 16.91 3.78 10.35
N ASN A 194 16.70 3.23 11.55
CA ASN A 194 15.92 3.78 12.67
C ASN A 194 15.74 5.31 12.65
N THR A 195 14.57 5.80 12.24
CA THR A 195 14.10 7.14 12.60
C THR A 195 12.59 7.08 12.85
N SER A 196 12.22 6.98 14.12
CA SER A 196 10.81 7.02 14.57
C SER A 196 10.21 8.44 14.55
N ASP A 197 10.92 9.46 14.06
CA ASP A 197 10.55 10.86 14.32
C ASP A 197 10.48 11.76 13.08
N LEU A 198 10.34 11.21 11.87
CA LEU A 198 10.23 12.02 10.65
C LEU A 198 8.96 11.72 9.85
N PHE A 199 7.80 11.82 10.52
CA PHE A 199 6.57 12.14 9.80
C PHE A 199 6.30 13.64 9.91
N PRO A 200 5.99 14.34 8.81
CA PRO A 200 5.54 15.72 8.89
C PRO A 200 4.24 15.74 9.71
N MET A 201 4.25 16.46 10.83
CA MET A 201 3.09 16.61 11.69
C MET A 201 1.90 17.16 10.90
N SER A 202 0.70 16.65 11.16
CA SER A 202 -0.49 17.18 10.50
C SER A 202 -0.68 18.66 10.86
N PRO A 203 -1.24 19.51 9.97
CA PRO A 203 -1.48 20.92 10.26
C PRO A 203 -2.30 21.16 11.54
N ARG A 204 -3.15 20.18 11.91
CA ARG A 204 -3.96 20.23 13.13
C ARG A 204 -3.13 20.20 14.41
N THR A 205 -1.95 19.60 14.38
CA THR A 205 -1.04 19.54 15.53
C THR A 205 -0.29 20.85 15.70
N LEU A 206 0.04 21.53 14.59
CA LEU A 206 0.68 22.85 14.62
C LEU A 206 -0.27 23.92 15.19
N ASP A 207 -1.54 23.88 14.80
CA ASP A 207 -2.56 24.80 15.35
C ASP A 207 -2.77 24.60 16.85
N SER A 208 -2.72 23.36 17.35
CA SER A 208 -2.83 23.09 18.80
C SER A 208 -1.64 23.59 19.61
N LEU A 209 -0.44 23.67 19.02
CA LEU A 209 0.75 24.25 19.68
C LEU A 209 0.69 25.78 19.70
N MET A 210 0.21 26.39 18.62
CA MET A 210 0.02 27.84 18.51
C MET A 210 -1.06 28.40 19.44
N HIS A 211 -2.07 27.58 19.81
CA HIS A 211 -3.18 28.00 20.67
C HIS A 211 -2.98 27.71 22.17
N ASN A 212 -1.94 26.94 22.54
CA ASN A 212 -1.65 26.62 23.95
C ASN A 212 -0.66 27.58 24.63
N GLU A 213 -0.09 28.55 23.90
CA GLU A 213 0.89 29.50 24.45
C GLU A 213 0.24 30.73 25.12
N THR A 214 -1.08 30.81 25.21
CA THR A 214 -1.77 32.00 25.77
C THR A 214 -2.49 31.83 27.12
N GLU A 215 -2.52 30.66 27.75
CA GLU A 215 -3.12 30.52 29.09
C GLU A 215 -2.41 29.47 29.96
N ALA A 216 -1.32 29.86 30.63
CA ALA A 216 -0.90 29.27 31.92
C ALA A 216 0.19 30.10 32.63
N THR A 217 -0.07 31.37 32.92
CA THR A 217 0.60 32.05 34.05
C THR A 217 -0.25 31.85 35.31
N GLN A 218 0.08 30.83 36.11
CA GLN A 218 0.11 30.93 37.59
C GLN A 218 0.40 29.57 38.22
N GLY A 219 1.41 29.54 39.09
CA GLY A 219 1.40 28.63 40.23
C GLY A 219 2.63 27.78 40.44
N HIS A 220 3.46 28.28 41.37
CA HIS A 220 4.07 27.49 42.44
C HIS A 220 5.32 26.66 42.12
N LEU A 221 6.45 27.25 42.51
CA LEU A 221 7.67 26.55 42.92
C LEU A 221 7.35 25.62 44.10
N ASP A 222 7.75 24.35 44.01
CA ASP A 222 8.37 23.66 45.14
C ASP A 222 9.22 22.47 44.67
N SER A 223 10.49 22.53 45.09
CA SER A 223 11.42 21.47 45.48
C SER A 223 11.12 20.02 45.07
N LEU A 224 12.11 19.31 44.53
CA LEU A 224 12.88 18.35 45.32
C LEU A 224 14.08 17.78 44.55
N THR A 225 15.16 17.67 45.33
CA THR A 225 16.51 17.21 45.08
C THR A 225 16.60 15.76 44.62
N LEU A 226 17.56 15.46 43.74
CA LEU A 226 18.06 14.09 43.54
C LEU A 226 19.59 14.11 43.64
N ASP A 227 20.04 13.65 44.80
CA ASP A 227 21.41 13.30 45.13
C ASP A 227 21.96 12.28 44.13
N MET A 228 23.21 12.51 43.70
CA MET A 228 23.98 11.62 42.85
C MET A 228 25.15 11.10 43.68
N ASP A 229 24.96 9.94 44.31
CA ASP A 229 25.98 9.27 45.12
C ASP A 229 26.82 8.30 44.27
N VAL A 230 28.06 8.76 44.03
CA VAL A 230 29.36 8.06 44.09
C VAL A 230 29.54 6.65 43.46
N ALA A 231 30.31 6.69 42.38
CA ALA A 231 31.47 5.86 42.00
C ALA A 231 31.82 4.54 42.74
N SER A 232 31.83 3.45 41.95
CA SER A 232 32.94 2.50 41.69
C SER A 232 33.54 1.69 42.88
N PRO A 233 34.60 0.87 42.66
CA PRO A 233 34.49 -0.58 42.44
C PRO A 233 35.23 -1.42 43.51
N ILE A 234 35.04 -2.74 43.48
CA ILE A 234 36.04 -3.84 43.58
C ILE A 234 35.29 -5.16 43.35
#